data_AF-A0A942YTP9-F1
#
_entry.id   AF-A0A942YTP9-F1
#
_cell.length_a   1.000
_cell.length_b   1.000
_cell.length_c   1.000
_cell.angle_alpha   90.00
_cell.angle_beta   90.00
_cell.angle_gamma   90.00
#
_symmetry.space_group_name_H-M   'P 1'
#
loop_
_entity.id
_entity.type
_entity.pdbx_description
1 polymer ?
#
loop_
_entity_poly.entity_id
_entity_poly.type
_entity_poly.pdbx_seq_one_letter_code
_entity_poly.pdbx_strand_id
1 'polypeptide(L)'
;MKINQSSLLEIFVESEIELLVELRMGNGLDREEYEKFIHTFTELIRLWEQKGGIPNKAVHPIIEIYAELYQFSLNYSGEEAKRISDAVHQIYKLREHCLSSEPNHCQDDITLDLIKFIDENNGFFVQMRQGKGMDQEQFEKIFEELTKIHGEITSWEAIPKSLVKILIAFYEMDLLVIKYKDVFNMQKEADEIYDAYERVFELISG
;
A
#
# COMPACT_ATOMS: atom_id res chain seq x y z
N MET A 1 -28.17 6.06 15.13
CA MET A 1 -27.96 4.65 14.72
C MET A 1 -26.49 4.35 14.94
N LYS A 2 -26.10 3.37 15.78
CA LYS A 2 -24.67 3.01 15.88
C LYS A 2 -24.30 2.32 14.57
N ILE A 3 -23.49 2.96 13.74
CA ILE A 3 -22.96 2.31 12.53
C ILE A 3 -22.07 1.16 13.04
N ASN A 4 -22.34 -0.05 12.58
CA ASN A 4 -21.57 -1.23 12.97
C ASN A 4 -20.29 -1.32 12.12
N GLN A 5 -19.26 -2.02 12.60
CA GLN A 5 -17.96 -2.10 11.91
C GLN A 5 -18.07 -2.68 10.49
N SER A 6 -19.00 -3.62 10.25
CA SER A 6 -19.20 -4.23 8.93
C SER A 6 -19.69 -3.21 7.90
N SER A 7 -20.69 -2.40 8.27
CA SER A 7 -21.23 -1.36 7.41
C SER A 7 -20.20 -0.25 7.13
N LEU A 8 -19.36 0.11 8.12
CA LEU A 8 -18.26 1.05 7.88
C LEU A 8 -17.24 0.48 6.89
N LEU A 9 -16.95 -0.82 6.99
CA LEU A 9 -16.00 -1.50 6.12
C LEU A 9 -16.52 -1.62 4.68
N GLU A 10 -17.80 -1.93 4.50
CA GLU A 10 -18.44 -1.94 3.18
C GLU A 10 -18.37 -0.57 2.51
N ILE A 11 -18.77 0.50 3.22
CA ILE A 11 -18.71 1.87 2.67
C ILE A 11 -17.26 2.27 2.35
N PHE A 12 -16.31 1.89 3.20
CA PHE A 12 -14.89 2.17 2.96
C PHE A 12 -14.38 1.51 1.67
N VAL A 13 -14.71 0.23 1.44
CA VAL A 13 -14.32 -0.48 0.21
C VAL A 13 -15.03 0.10 -1.01
N GLU A 14 -16.35 0.33 -0.92
CA GLU A 14 -17.13 0.85 -2.04
C GLU A 14 -16.68 2.27 -2.46
N SER A 15 -16.50 3.17 -1.50
CA SER A 15 -16.05 4.55 -1.79
C SER A 15 -14.64 4.61 -2.36
N GLU A 16 -13.77 3.65 -2.02
CA GLU A 16 -12.45 3.53 -2.62
C GLU A 16 -12.53 3.12 -4.09
N ILE A 17 -13.32 2.09 -4.40
CA ILE A 17 -13.55 1.61 -5.77
C ILE A 17 -14.12 2.72 -6.64
N GLU A 18 -15.20 3.39 -6.19
CA GLU A 18 -15.85 4.46 -6.95
C GLU A 18 -14.90 5.64 -7.17
N LEU A 19 -14.12 6.02 -6.15
CA LEU A 19 -13.10 7.07 -6.28
C LEU A 19 -12.06 6.73 -7.35
N LEU A 20 -11.56 5.50 -7.38
CA LEU A 20 -10.59 5.05 -8.38
C LEU A 20 -11.20 4.92 -9.77
N VAL A 21 -12.47 4.49 -9.89
CA VAL A 21 -13.20 4.44 -11.17
C VAL A 21 -13.28 5.83 -11.79
N GLU A 22 -13.68 6.85 -11.02
CA GLU A 22 -13.80 8.22 -11.53
C GLU A 22 -12.45 8.78 -12.02
N LEU A 23 -11.37 8.50 -11.29
CA LEU A 23 -10.02 8.90 -11.68
C LEU A 23 -9.56 8.20 -12.97
N ARG A 24 -9.81 6.89 -13.09
CA ARG A 24 -9.49 6.08 -14.28
C ARG A 24 -10.29 6.53 -15.51
N MET A 25 -11.51 7.00 -15.31
CA MET A 25 -12.36 7.54 -16.37
C MET A 25 -11.97 8.96 -16.82
N GLY A 26 -11.04 9.61 -16.11
CA GLY A 26 -10.61 10.97 -16.44
C GLY A 26 -11.54 12.07 -15.87
N ASN A 27 -12.45 11.72 -14.96
CA ASN A 27 -13.43 12.66 -14.39
C ASN A 27 -12.86 13.52 -13.25
N GLY A 28 -11.64 13.23 -12.82
CA GLY A 28 -11.00 13.88 -11.67
C GLY A 28 -11.39 13.24 -10.34
N LEU A 29 -11.09 13.94 -9.26
CA LEU A 29 -11.39 13.52 -7.90
C LEU A 29 -12.87 13.75 -7.59
N ASP A 30 -13.63 12.65 -7.52
CA ASP A 30 -14.97 12.68 -6.96
C ASP A 30 -14.90 13.08 -5.48
N ARG A 31 -15.48 14.23 -5.18
CA ARG A 31 -15.42 14.81 -3.84
C ARG A 31 -16.33 14.08 -2.86
N GLU A 32 -17.48 13.61 -3.30
CA GLU A 32 -18.43 12.93 -2.42
C GLU A 32 -17.86 11.58 -1.99
N GLU A 33 -17.30 10.81 -2.93
CA GLU A 33 -16.67 9.53 -2.64
C GLU A 33 -15.39 9.70 -1.82
N TYR A 34 -14.58 10.72 -2.12
CA TYR A 34 -13.44 11.07 -1.28
C TYR A 34 -13.84 11.40 0.17
N GLU A 35 -14.86 12.23 0.38
CA GLU A 35 -15.33 12.60 1.71
C GLU A 35 -15.89 11.38 2.47
N LYS A 36 -16.62 10.49 1.79
CA LYS A 36 -17.08 9.20 2.33
C LYS A 36 -15.89 8.34 2.77
N PHE A 37 -14.92 8.12 1.88
CA PHE A 37 -13.72 7.33 2.14
C PHE A 37 -12.96 7.84 3.37
N ILE A 38 -12.68 9.14 3.42
CA ILE A 38 -11.96 9.76 4.53
C ILE A 38 -12.71 9.58 5.85
N HIS A 39 -14.03 9.81 5.83
CA HIS A 39 -14.86 9.67 7.02
C HIS A 39 -14.84 8.24 7.53
N THR A 40 -15.11 7.26 6.68
CA THR A 40 -15.17 5.84 7.08
C THR A 40 -13.81 5.31 7.48
N PHE A 41 -12.74 5.68 6.77
CA PHE A 41 -11.40 5.25 7.13
C PHE A 41 -11.00 5.80 8.51
N THR A 42 -11.33 7.06 8.80
CA THR A 42 -11.09 7.68 10.11
C THR A 42 -11.82 6.93 11.24
N GLU A 43 -13.09 6.58 11.05
CA GLU A 43 -13.84 5.82 12.04
C GLU A 43 -13.29 4.39 12.21
N LEU A 44 -12.91 3.72 11.12
CA LEU A 44 -12.30 2.39 11.14
C LEU A 44 -10.94 2.40 11.87
N ILE A 45 -10.11 3.42 11.65
CA ILE A 45 -8.83 3.59 12.36
C ILE A 45 -9.05 3.60 13.87
N ARG A 46 -10.06 4.33 14.39
CA ARG A 46 -10.39 4.34 15.82
C ARG A 46 -10.77 2.96 16.34
N LEU A 47 -11.45 2.14 15.52
CA LEU A 47 -11.82 0.76 15.88
C LEU A 47 -10.63 -0.20 15.84
N TRP A 48 -9.58 0.12 15.08
CA TRP A 48 -8.39 -0.72 14.88
C TRP A 48 -7.16 -0.21 15.63
N GLU A 49 -7.22 0.95 16.28
CA GLU A 49 -6.09 1.59 16.96
C GLU A 49 -5.43 0.64 17.97
N GLN A 50 -6.26 -0.05 18.76
CA GLN A 50 -5.85 -1.01 19.79
C GLN A 50 -5.77 -2.46 19.29
N LYS A 51 -6.03 -2.71 18.00
CA LYS A 51 -5.95 -4.05 17.39
C LYS A 51 -4.59 -4.21 16.72
N GLY A 52 -3.98 -5.39 16.87
CA GLY A 52 -2.70 -5.71 16.23
C GLY A 52 -2.80 -5.97 14.71
N GLY A 53 -4.01 -6.08 14.17
CA GLY A 53 -4.25 -6.39 12.77
C GLY A 53 -5.40 -5.61 12.16
N ILE A 54 -5.42 -5.60 10.83
CA ILE A 54 -6.40 -4.96 9.95
C ILE A 54 -7.29 -6.06 9.37
N PRO A 55 -8.63 -5.90 9.36
CA PRO A 55 -9.50 -6.87 8.68
C PRO A 55 -9.05 -7.13 7.25
N ASN A 56 -8.97 -8.39 6.84
CA ASN A 56 -8.42 -8.77 5.53
C ASN A 56 -9.06 -8.00 4.36
N LYS A 57 -10.38 -7.81 4.39
CA LYS A 57 -11.13 -7.02 3.39
C LYS A 57 -10.71 -5.55 3.27
N ALA A 58 -10.08 -4.97 4.29
CA ALA A 58 -9.60 -3.59 4.26
C ALA A 58 -8.15 -3.47 3.75
N VAL A 59 -7.43 -4.57 3.62
CA VAL A 59 -5.98 -4.54 3.32
C VAL A 59 -5.72 -3.99 1.92
N HIS A 60 -6.44 -4.49 0.91
CA HIS A 60 -6.24 -4.08 -0.47
C HIS A 60 -6.55 -2.58 -0.70
N PRO A 61 -7.71 -2.03 -0.28
CA PRO A 61 -7.95 -0.59 -0.36
C PRO A 61 -6.91 0.28 0.34
N ILE A 62 -6.32 -0.20 1.45
CA ILE A 62 -5.27 0.54 2.17
C ILE A 62 -3.94 0.53 1.42
N ILE A 63 -3.63 -0.57 0.72
CA ILE A 63 -2.42 -0.73 -0.08
C ILE A 63 -2.48 0.14 -1.34
N GLU A 64 -3.57 0.02 -2.11
CA GLU A 64 -3.68 0.56 -3.47
C GLU A 64 -3.85 2.08 -3.50
N ILE A 65 -4.77 2.61 -2.68
CA ILE A 65 -5.31 3.97 -2.83
C ILE A 65 -4.27 5.08 -2.88
N TYR A 66 -3.18 4.97 -2.11
CA TYR A 66 -2.15 6.00 -2.08
C TYR A 66 -1.35 6.04 -3.38
N ALA A 67 -0.90 4.88 -3.87
CA ALA A 67 -0.06 4.79 -5.05
C ALA A 67 -0.85 5.18 -6.30
N GLU A 68 -2.10 4.70 -6.42
CA GLU A 68 -2.99 5.09 -7.52
C GLU A 68 -3.22 6.61 -7.55
N LEU A 69 -3.63 7.20 -6.42
CA LEU A 69 -3.87 8.65 -6.36
C LEU A 69 -2.60 9.44 -6.64
N TYR A 70 -1.43 8.97 -6.18
CA TYR A 70 -0.17 9.63 -6.48
C TYR A 70 0.12 9.60 -7.99
N GLN A 71 -0.01 8.44 -8.64
CA GLN A 71 0.15 8.34 -10.10
C GLN A 71 -0.85 9.23 -10.84
N PHE A 72 -2.14 9.20 -10.45
CA PHE A 72 -3.13 10.10 -11.05
C PHE A 72 -2.77 11.56 -10.84
N SER A 73 -2.23 11.96 -9.69
CA SER A 73 -1.80 13.35 -9.47
C SER A 73 -0.77 13.85 -10.49
N LEU A 74 0.03 12.93 -11.07
CA LEU A 74 1.00 13.24 -12.13
C LEU A 74 0.35 13.37 -13.52
N ASN A 75 -0.83 12.77 -13.72
CA ASN A 75 -1.56 12.76 -14.99
C ASN A 75 -2.50 13.96 -15.17
N TYR A 76 -2.96 14.57 -14.07
CA TYR A 76 -3.79 15.78 -14.10
C TYR A 76 -2.93 17.05 -14.10
N SER A 77 -3.55 18.19 -14.39
CA SER A 77 -2.89 19.51 -14.33
C SER A 77 -3.75 20.56 -13.62
N GLY A 78 -3.12 21.67 -13.23
CA GLY A 78 -3.82 22.82 -12.65
C GLY A 78 -4.46 22.53 -11.29
N GLU A 79 -5.69 23.01 -11.10
CA GLU A 79 -6.43 22.88 -9.84
C GLU A 79 -6.74 21.41 -9.49
N GLU A 80 -7.01 20.59 -10.50
CA GLU A 80 -7.37 19.19 -10.28
C GLU A 80 -6.18 18.37 -9.77
N ALA A 81 -4.99 18.55 -10.35
CA ALA A 81 -3.76 17.94 -9.85
C ALA A 81 -3.48 18.32 -8.39
N LYS A 82 -3.74 19.59 -8.02
CA LYS A 82 -3.58 20.06 -6.65
C LYS A 82 -4.57 19.37 -5.70
N ARG A 83 -5.84 19.25 -6.10
CA ARG A 83 -6.86 18.56 -5.29
C ARG A 83 -6.49 17.09 -5.05
N ILE A 84 -6.06 16.39 -6.09
CA ILE A 84 -5.61 15.00 -5.97
C ILE A 84 -4.36 14.92 -5.08
N SER A 85 -3.39 15.81 -5.25
CA SER A 85 -2.19 15.85 -4.40
C SER A 85 -2.51 16.13 -2.92
N ASP A 86 -3.47 16.99 -2.63
CA ASP A 86 -3.92 17.25 -1.25
C ASP A 86 -4.60 15.99 -0.67
N ALA A 87 -5.40 15.29 -1.48
CA ALA A 87 -6.03 14.02 -1.10
C ALA A 87 -5.00 12.92 -0.81
N VAL A 88 -3.98 12.76 -1.66
CA VAL A 88 -2.84 11.85 -1.47
C VAL A 88 -2.17 12.09 -0.10
N HIS A 89 -1.88 13.35 0.23
CA HIS A 89 -1.21 13.70 1.48
C HIS A 89 -2.06 13.38 2.71
N GLN A 90 -3.37 13.61 2.63
CA GLN A 90 -4.28 13.27 3.72
C GLN A 90 -4.39 11.76 3.92
N ILE A 91 -4.51 11.00 2.83
CA ILE A 91 -4.62 9.53 2.87
C ILE A 91 -3.33 8.91 3.39
N TYR A 92 -2.17 9.41 2.96
CA TYR A 92 -0.87 9.01 3.50
C TYR A 92 -0.83 9.14 5.03
N LYS A 93 -1.24 10.30 5.56
CA LYS A 93 -1.26 10.53 7.02
C LYS A 93 -2.20 9.58 7.76
N LEU A 94 -3.40 9.33 7.22
CA LEU A 94 -4.36 8.41 7.81
C LEU A 94 -3.81 6.98 7.81
N ARG A 95 -3.19 6.56 6.71
CA ARG A 95 -2.55 5.24 6.60
C ARG A 95 -1.42 5.07 7.59
N GLU A 96 -0.52 6.05 7.70
CA GLU A 96 0.56 6.01 8.68
C GLU A 96 0.03 5.94 10.12
N HIS A 97 -1.03 6.70 10.44
CA HIS A 97 -1.68 6.62 11.73
C HIS A 97 -2.37 5.27 11.99
N CYS A 98 -3.03 4.70 10.99
CA CYS A 98 -3.64 3.37 11.08
C CYS A 98 -2.61 2.30 11.47
N LEU A 99 -1.42 2.40 10.87
CA LEU A 99 -0.36 1.42 10.95
C LEU A 99 0.66 1.73 12.07
N SER A 100 0.52 2.83 12.81
CA SER A 100 1.54 3.26 13.79
C SER A 100 1.64 2.39 15.05
N SER A 101 0.69 1.48 15.30
CA SER A 101 0.72 0.60 16.48
C SER A 101 1.93 -0.35 16.46
N GLU A 102 2.51 -0.60 17.63
CA GLU A 102 3.63 -1.52 17.81
C GLU A 102 3.25 -2.97 17.43
N PRO A 103 4.23 -3.78 16.96
CA PRO A 103 3.98 -5.16 16.56
C PRO A 103 3.40 -5.99 17.72
N ASN A 104 2.33 -6.71 17.44
CA ASN A 104 1.78 -7.69 18.36
C ASN A 104 2.61 -8.97 18.25
N HIS A 105 3.49 -9.21 19.21
CA HIS A 105 4.50 -10.28 19.27
C HIS A 105 4.03 -11.73 19.00
N CYS A 106 2.73 -12.00 18.85
CA CYS A 106 2.18 -13.36 18.72
C CYS A 106 1.94 -13.81 17.27
N GLN A 107 1.96 -12.91 16.28
CA GLN A 107 1.85 -13.24 14.84
C GLN A 107 3.13 -12.90 14.05
N ASP A 108 4.17 -12.41 14.74
CA ASP A 108 5.43 -12.01 14.13
C ASP A 108 6.19 -13.22 13.54
N ASP A 109 6.04 -14.42 14.11
CA ASP A 109 6.78 -15.64 13.72
C ASP A 109 6.70 -15.96 12.22
N ILE A 110 5.52 -15.81 11.60
CA ILE A 110 5.28 -16.13 10.19
C ILE A 110 5.94 -15.09 9.26
N THR A 111 6.18 -13.88 9.76
CA THR A 111 6.81 -12.79 9.01
C THR A 111 8.27 -12.55 9.36
N LEU A 112 8.83 -13.30 10.33
CA LEU A 112 10.20 -13.09 10.82
C LEU A 112 11.24 -13.24 9.70
N ASP A 113 11.15 -14.31 8.91
CA ASP A 113 12.10 -14.55 7.83
C ASP A 113 11.95 -13.50 6.72
N LEU A 114 10.71 -13.10 6.40
CA LEU A 114 10.45 -12.00 5.47
C LEU A 114 11.08 -10.68 5.95
N ILE A 115 10.87 -10.29 7.21
CA ILE A 115 11.46 -9.07 7.79
C ILE A 115 12.99 -9.17 7.78
N LYS A 116 13.54 -10.32 8.16
CA LYS A 116 14.98 -10.56 8.14
C LYS A 116 15.56 -10.37 6.74
N PHE A 117 14.98 -10.98 5.72
CA PHE A 117 15.45 -10.81 4.34
C PHE A 117 15.27 -9.37 3.84
N ILE A 118 14.23 -8.66 4.27
CA ILE A 118 14.06 -7.24 3.97
C ILE A 118 15.16 -6.40 4.64
N ASP A 119 15.53 -6.67 5.88
CA ASP A 119 16.47 -5.86 6.67
C ASP A 119 17.95 -6.21 6.42
N GLU A 120 18.23 -7.33 5.74
CA GLU A 120 19.58 -7.71 5.31
C GLU A 120 20.27 -6.59 4.50
N ASN A 121 21.61 -6.53 4.59
CA ASN A 121 22.46 -5.62 3.79
C ASN A 121 22.09 -4.12 3.84
N ASN A 122 21.65 -3.61 5.01
CA ASN A 122 21.16 -2.24 5.25
C ASN A 122 19.73 -1.97 4.75
N GLY A 123 18.95 -3.01 4.48
CA GLY A 123 17.53 -2.91 4.15
C GLY A 123 17.27 -2.78 2.65
N PHE A 124 16.54 -3.72 2.06
CA PHE A 124 16.16 -3.77 0.65
C PHE A 124 15.54 -2.44 0.17
N PHE A 125 14.44 -2.02 0.78
CA PHE A 125 13.76 -0.78 0.39
C PHE A 125 14.58 0.48 0.71
N VAL A 126 15.44 0.44 1.72
CA VAL A 126 16.32 1.58 2.06
C VAL A 126 17.35 1.79 0.95
N GLN A 127 17.98 0.71 0.48
CA GLN A 127 18.93 0.74 -0.62
C GLN A 127 18.28 1.26 -1.91
N MET A 128 17.09 0.74 -2.25
CA MET A 128 16.36 1.19 -3.42
C MET A 128 16.03 2.69 -3.34
N ARG A 129 15.53 3.18 -2.20
CA ARG A 129 15.23 4.62 -2.02
C ARG A 129 16.45 5.53 -2.19
N GLN A 130 17.65 5.02 -1.89
CA GLN A 130 18.94 5.72 -2.01
C GLN A 130 19.52 5.70 -3.43
N GLY A 131 18.89 5.03 -4.40
CA GLY A 131 19.41 4.95 -5.77
C GLY A 131 20.52 3.91 -5.95
N LYS A 132 20.61 2.91 -5.06
CA LYS A 132 21.63 1.85 -5.14
C LYS A 132 21.26 0.69 -6.07
N GLY A 133 20.07 0.73 -6.66
CA GLY A 133 19.47 -0.38 -7.39
C GLY A 133 18.80 -1.40 -6.46
N MET A 134 18.24 -2.41 -7.09
CA MET A 134 17.58 -3.57 -6.51
C MET A 134 18.59 -4.74 -6.45
N ASP A 135 18.79 -5.28 -5.26
CA ASP A 135 19.53 -6.53 -5.12
C ASP A 135 18.63 -7.70 -5.53
N GLN A 136 18.88 -8.25 -6.72
CA GLN A 136 18.07 -9.35 -7.25
C GLN A 136 18.10 -10.60 -6.36
N GLU A 137 19.24 -10.95 -5.77
CA GLU A 137 19.34 -12.13 -4.92
C GLU A 137 18.52 -11.94 -3.63
N GLN A 138 18.58 -10.74 -3.06
CA GLN A 138 17.76 -10.37 -1.91
C GLN A 138 16.28 -10.37 -2.29
N PHE A 139 15.91 -9.82 -3.45
CA PHE A 139 14.53 -9.82 -3.93
C PHE A 139 13.97 -11.24 -4.09
N GLU A 140 14.69 -12.18 -4.69
CA GLU A 140 14.20 -13.56 -4.85
C GLU A 140 13.93 -14.24 -3.51
N LYS A 141 14.79 -14.04 -2.50
CA LYS A 141 14.57 -14.57 -1.13
C LYS A 141 13.31 -13.98 -0.51
N ILE A 142 13.13 -12.67 -0.63
CA ILE A 142 11.94 -11.99 -0.13
C ILE A 142 10.69 -12.49 -0.86
N PHE A 143 10.73 -12.59 -2.18
CA PHE A 143 9.60 -13.02 -3.01
C PHE A 143 9.17 -14.46 -2.70
N GLU A 144 10.13 -15.36 -2.45
CA GLU A 144 9.84 -16.74 -2.04
C GLU A 144 9.09 -16.77 -0.69
N GLU A 145 9.54 -16.00 0.31
CA GLU A 145 8.85 -15.90 1.59
C GLU A 145 7.48 -15.23 1.47
N LEU A 146 7.38 -14.17 0.66
CA LEU A 146 6.10 -13.52 0.41
C LEU A 146 5.09 -14.49 -0.21
N THR A 147 5.53 -15.37 -1.11
CA THR A 147 4.69 -16.41 -1.73
C THR A 147 4.19 -17.43 -0.69
N LYS A 148 5.06 -17.85 0.25
CA LYS A 148 4.69 -18.75 1.36
C LYS A 148 3.63 -18.10 2.25
N ILE A 149 3.88 -16.86 2.67
CA ILE A 149 2.97 -16.07 3.51
C ILE A 149 1.64 -15.82 2.79
N HIS A 150 1.67 -15.50 1.49
CA HIS A 150 0.45 -15.28 0.69
C HIS A 150 -0.50 -16.49 0.75
N GLY A 151 0.04 -17.70 0.64
CA GLY A 151 -0.74 -18.94 0.77
C GLY A 151 -1.44 -19.09 2.13
N GLU A 152 -0.89 -18.49 3.20
CA GLU A 152 -1.45 -18.57 4.55
C GLU A 152 -2.44 -17.45 4.85
N ILE A 153 -2.16 -16.22 4.42
CA ILE A 153 -2.93 -15.02 4.80
C ILE A 153 -4.30 -14.92 4.12
N THR A 154 -4.53 -15.60 2.99
CA THR A 154 -5.85 -15.65 2.33
C THR A 154 -6.93 -16.24 3.24
N SER A 155 -6.54 -17.01 4.25
CA SER A 155 -7.43 -17.60 5.25
C SER A 155 -7.64 -16.75 6.51
N TRP A 156 -6.87 -15.67 6.69
CA TRP A 156 -6.88 -14.88 7.93
C TRP A 156 -8.02 -13.86 7.94
N GLU A 157 -8.74 -13.77 9.05
CA GLU A 157 -9.76 -12.73 9.25
C GLU A 157 -9.13 -11.33 9.35
N ALA A 158 -7.92 -11.24 9.91
CA ALA A 158 -7.17 -10.00 10.07
C ALA A 158 -5.68 -10.21 9.80
N ILE A 159 -5.09 -9.25 9.09
CA ILE A 159 -3.69 -9.23 8.69
C ILE A 159 -2.89 -8.33 9.66
N PRO A 160 -1.73 -8.78 10.18
CA PRO A 160 -0.87 -7.97 11.02
C PRO A 160 -0.51 -6.63 10.37
N LYS A 161 -0.55 -5.54 11.12
CA LYS A 161 -0.19 -4.20 10.61
C LYS A 161 1.24 -4.17 10.07
N SER A 162 2.16 -4.92 10.65
CA SER A 162 3.54 -5.10 10.17
C SER A 162 3.57 -5.67 8.75
N LEU A 163 2.79 -6.71 8.48
CA LEU A 163 2.68 -7.29 7.14
C LEU A 163 2.02 -6.32 6.16
N VAL A 164 0.96 -5.61 6.57
CA VAL A 164 0.33 -4.59 5.71
C VAL A 164 1.33 -3.50 5.30
N LYS A 165 2.21 -3.04 6.21
CA LYS A 165 3.30 -2.09 5.88
C LYS A 165 4.26 -2.65 4.83
N ILE A 166 4.61 -3.93 4.93
CA ILE A 166 5.49 -4.58 3.97
C ILE A 166 4.81 -4.65 2.60
N LEU A 167 3.54 -5.05 2.54
CA LEU A 167 2.76 -5.11 1.30
C LEU A 167 2.63 -3.73 0.65
N ILE A 168 2.40 -2.67 1.43
CA ILE A 168 2.43 -1.28 0.94
C ILE A 168 3.78 -0.96 0.30
N ALA A 169 4.88 -1.27 0.99
CA ALA A 169 6.22 -0.96 0.49
C ALA A 169 6.53 -1.67 -0.85
N PHE A 170 6.02 -2.88 -1.04
CA PHE A 170 6.08 -3.58 -2.33
C PHE A 170 5.21 -2.94 -3.40
N TYR A 171 3.96 -2.60 -3.07
CA TYR A 171 3.04 -1.95 -4.02
C TYR A 171 3.60 -0.60 -4.49
N GLU A 172 4.24 0.14 -3.60
CA GLU A 172 4.87 1.43 -3.90
C GLU A 172 6.22 1.32 -4.64
N MET A 173 6.68 0.10 -5.00
CA MET A 173 7.87 -0.05 -5.85
C MET A 173 7.68 0.60 -7.21
N ASP A 174 6.47 0.66 -7.75
CA ASP A 174 6.19 1.38 -8.98
C ASP A 174 6.56 2.88 -8.88
N LEU A 175 6.36 3.51 -7.72
CA LEU A 175 6.78 4.90 -7.50
C LEU A 175 8.31 5.06 -7.59
N LEU A 176 9.06 3.99 -7.30
CA LEU A 176 10.50 3.96 -7.46
C LEU A 176 10.89 3.82 -8.93
N VAL A 177 10.10 3.16 -9.78
CA VAL A 177 10.35 3.08 -11.24
C VAL A 177 10.46 4.49 -11.83
N ILE A 178 9.50 5.35 -11.52
CA ILE A 178 9.50 6.78 -11.93
C ILE A 178 10.76 7.47 -11.42
N LYS A 179 11.13 7.26 -10.15
CA LYS A 179 12.32 7.88 -9.55
C LYS A 179 13.62 7.41 -10.22
N TYR A 180 13.78 6.12 -10.51
CA TYR A 180 14.98 5.58 -11.16
C TYR A 180 15.11 6.06 -12.60
N LYS A 181 13.99 6.14 -13.31
CA LYS A 181 13.94 6.66 -14.67
C LYS A 181 14.26 8.15 -14.73
N ASP A 182 13.51 8.97 -13.99
CA ASP A 182 13.48 10.43 -14.20
C ASP A 182 14.48 11.19 -13.32
N VAL A 183 14.83 10.67 -12.14
CA VAL A 183 15.74 11.34 -11.19
C VAL A 183 17.14 10.75 -11.26
N PHE A 184 17.27 9.43 -11.22
CA PHE A 184 18.59 8.77 -11.25
C PHE A 184 19.11 8.51 -12.67
N ASN A 185 18.26 8.61 -13.69
CA ASN A 185 18.61 8.32 -15.09
C ASN A 185 19.13 6.89 -15.30
N MET A 186 18.55 5.93 -14.59
CA MET A 186 18.94 4.52 -14.57
C MET A 186 17.83 3.65 -15.20
N GLN A 187 17.63 3.75 -16.51
CA GLN A 187 16.53 3.05 -17.21
C GLN A 187 16.54 1.53 -16.97
N LYS A 188 17.70 0.88 -17.11
CA LYS A 188 17.82 -0.58 -16.92
C LYS A 188 17.36 -1.00 -15.51
N GLU A 189 17.68 -0.19 -14.52
CA GLU A 189 17.29 -0.43 -13.13
C GLU A 189 15.79 -0.20 -12.93
N ALA A 190 15.23 0.83 -13.57
CA ALA A 190 13.79 1.08 -13.55
C ALA A 190 13.00 -0.10 -14.14
N ASP A 191 13.51 -0.69 -15.24
CA ASP A 191 12.90 -1.87 -15.87
C ASP A 191 12.94 -3.10 -14.92
N GLU A 192 14.07 -3.34 -14.25
CA GLU A 192 14.21 -4.44 -13.28
C GLU A 192 13.29 -4.27 -12.05
N ILE A 193 13.15 -3.04 -11.55
CA ILE A 193 12.22 -2.72 -10.46
C ILE A 193 10.77 -2.91 -10.90
N TYR A 194 10.43 -2.55 -12.14
CA TYR A 194 9.09 -2.75 -12.69
C TYR A 194 8.76 -4.23 -12.84
N ASP A 195 9.67 -5.04 -13.37
CA ASP A 195 9.49 -6.50 -13.46
C ASP A 195 9.27 -7.13 -12.07
N ALA A 196 10.00 -6.67 -11.06
CA ALA A 196 9.83 -7.12 -9.67
C ALA A 196 8.49 -6.66 -9.07
N TYR A 197 8.07 -5.43 -9.33
CA TYR A 197 6.77 -4.91 -8.93
C TYR A 197 5.64 -5.75 -9.52
N GLU A 198 5.64 -6.02 -10.83
CA GLU A 198 4.60 -6.79 -11.51
C GLU A 198 4.46 -8.20 -10.90
N ARG A 199 5.56 -8.88 -10.60
CA ARG A 199 5.55 -10.19 -9.93
C ARG A 199 4.87 -10.14 -8.56
N VAL A 200 5.11 -9.09 -7.78
CA VAL A 200 4.48 -8.93 -6.46
C VAL A 200 3.03 -8.50 -6.60
N PHE A 201 2.71 -7.67 -7.58
CA PHE A 201 1.35 -7.24 -7.89
C PHE A 201 0.46 -8.44 -8.27
N GLU A 202 0.92 -9.31 -9.19
CA GLU A 202 0.23 -10.56 -9.54
C GLU A 202 0.00 -11.45 -8.31
N LEU A 203 0.97 -11.50 -7.39
CA LEU A 203 0.82 -12.29 -6.17
C LEU A 203 -0.26 -11.73 -5.22
N ILE A 204 -0.35 -10.40 -5.08
CA ILE A 204 -1.24 -9.73 -4.12
C ILE A 204 -2.66 -9.54 -4.68
N SER A 205 -2.78 -9.26 -5.98
CA SER A 205 -4.03 -8.92 -6.64
C SER A 205 -4.73 -10.13 -7.29
N GLY A 206 -4.02 -11.24 -7.52
CA GLY A 206 -4.55 -12.47 -8.13
C GLY A 206 -4.63 -12.42 -9.65
#